data_AF-A0A226F158-F1
#
_entry.id   AF-A0A226F158-F1
#
_cell.length_a   1.000
_cell.length_b   1.000
_cell.length_c   1.000
_cell.angle_alpha   90.00
_cell.angle_beta   90.00
_cell.angle_gamma   90.00
#
_symmetry.space_group_name_H-M   'P 1'
#
loop_
_entity.id
_entity.type
_entity.pdbx_description
1 polymer ?
#
loop_
_entity_poly.entity_id
_entity_poly.type
_entity_poly.pdbx_seq_one_letter_code
_entity_poly.pdbx_strand_id
1 'polypeptide(L)'
;MGRVRITCWILLLQSLSVFAEDENDVIIQAPDVTPFGRWGRMENCSQGLFVTAFQVKVEGKHSIVDDTGLNGVRFYCGTPTTLEDEAGQSYLTWENVTSSVGLFGHWGHVNNCTTYAVGFDLEVQEPQGKYKDDIGASNLKVLCADGAQIEGYFNNGEGHKFHNVSYTGVQRCPTGYALCGIKTKVEIYQVLGDDTGLNNIAAKCCSLTDVIPIIAG
;
A
#
# COMPACT_ATOMS: atom_id res chain seq x y z
N MET A 1 -31.17 45.38 43.44
CA MET A 1 -31.71 44.84 42.17
C MET A 1 -30.59 44.85 41.14
N GLY A 2 -30.09 43.66 40.78
CA GLY A 2 -28.79 43.45 40.13
C GLY A 2 -28.78 43.73 38.62
N ARG A 3 -27.63 44.21 38.13
CA ARG A 3 -27.31 44.38 36.70
C ARG A 3 -26.95 43.02 36.10
N VAL A 4 -27.70 42.56 35.11
CA VAL A 4 -27.37 41.38 34.30
C VAL A 4 -26.32 41.80 33.26
N ARG A 5 -25.12 41.22 33.33
CA ARG A 5 -24.10 41.32 32.28
C ARG A 5 -24.34 40.17 31.30
N ILE A 6 -24.66 40.51 30.05
CA ILE A 6 -24.73 39.54 28.95
C ILE A 6 -23.32 39.44 28.38
N THR A 7 -22.59 38.36 28.70
CA THR A 7 -21.34 38.02 28.05
C THR A 7 -21.64 37.19 26.80
N CYS A 8 -21.40 37.79 25.64
CA CYS A 8 -21.45 37.12 24.35
C CYS A 8 -20.19 36.25 24.21
N TRP A 9 -20.34 34.93 24.34
CA TRP A 9 -19.27 33.99 24.04
C TRP A 9 -19.27 33.72 22.54
N ILE A 10 -18.28 34.26 21.82
CA ILE A 10 -18.00 33.88 20.44
C ILE A 10 -17.41 32.46 20.49
N LEU A 11 -18.22 31.46 20.14
CA LEU A 11 -17.74 30.11 19.88
C LEU A 11 -17.04 30.11 18.52
N LEU A 12 -15.71 30.13 18.55
CA LEU A 12 -14.87 29.79 17.39
C LEU A 12 -15.10 28.31 17.07
N LEU A 13 -15.94 28.03 16.07
CA LEU A 13 -15.99 26.74 15.40
C LEU A 13 -14.65 26.53 14.68
N GLN A 14 -13.70 25.91 15.36
CA GLN A 14 -12.56 25.30 14.68
C GLN A 14 -13.12 24.15 13.84
N SER A 15 -13.16 24.36 12.52
CA SER A 15 -13.47 23.29 11.57
C SER A 15 -12.35 22.26 11.65
N LEU A 16 -12.55 21.24 12.49
CA LEU A 16 -11.84 19.98 12.33
C LEU A 16 -12.36 19.41 11.01
N SER A 17 -11.57 19.53 9.95
CA SER A 17 -11.73 18.71 8.76
C SER A 17 -11.45 17.27 9.15
N VAL A 18 -12.45 16.61 9.72
CA VAL A 18 -12.54 15.16 9.76
C VAL A 18 -12.68 14.74 8.30
N PHE A 19 -11.60 14.29 7.69
CA PHE A 19 -11.70 13.53 6.44
C PHE A 19 -12.42 12.24 6.81
N ALA A 20 -13.72 12.18 6.53
CA ALA A 20 -14.48 10.94 6.63
C ALA A 20 -13.90 9.99 5.57
N GLU A 21 -13.43 8.80 6.00
CA GLU A 21 -13.32 7.66 5.09
C GLU A 21 -14.77 7.40 4.60
N ASP A 22 -15.02 7.49 3.29
CA ASP A 22 -16.36 7.32 2.72
C ASP A 22 -16.83 5.89 3.00
N GLU A 23 -18.01 5.72 3.60
CA GLU A 23 -18.55 4.38 3.92
C GLU A 23 -18.80 3.50 2.67
N ASN A 24 -18.63 4.05 1.47
CA ASN A 24 -18.70 3.33 0.20
C ASN A 24 -17.34 2.87 -0.36
N ASP A 25 -16.24 3.07 0.37
CA ASP A 25 -14.92 2.64 -0.07
C ASP A 25 -14.82 1.12 -0.19
N VAL A 26 -14.54 0.62 -1.40
CA VAL A 26 -14.27 -0.80 -1.62
C VAL A 26 -12.84 -1.10 -1.21
N ILE A 27 -12.66 -1.72 -0.04
CA ILE A 27 -11.35 -2.11 0.48
C ILE A 27 -11.16 -3.63 0.35
N ILE A 28 -10.04 -4.02 -0.22
CA ILE A 28 -9.55 -5.41 -0.21
C ILE A 28 -8.37 -5.53 0.74
N GLN A 29 -8.28 -6.61 1.52
CA GLN A 29 -7.28 -6.77 2.57
C GLN A 29 -6.75 -8.20 2.57
N ALA A 30 -5.44 -8.38 2.75
CA ALA A 30 -4.90 -9.71 3.02
C ALA A 30 -5.47 -10.28 4.34
N PRO A 31 -5.68 -11.61 4.43
CA PRO A 31 -6.00 -12.28 5.67
C PRO A 31 -5.07 -11.83 6.80
N ASP A 32 -5.65 -11.49 7.96
CA ASP A 32 -4.85 -11.06 9.11
C ASP A 32 -4.27 -12.29 9.83
N VAL A 33 -3.04 -12.64 9.45
CA VAL A 33 -2.32 -13.80 9.97
C VAL A 33 -1.54 -13.50 11.24
N THR A 34 -1.20 -12.22 11.51
CA THR A 34 -0.47 -11.80 12.72
C THR A 34 -1.22 -10.68 13.45
N PRO A 35 -1.20 -10.67 14.80
CA PRO A 35 -1.81 -9.60 15.58
C PRO A 35 -0.96 -8.33 15.65
N PHE A 36 0.28 -8.37 15.14
CA PHE A 36 1.29 -7.34 15.36
C PHE A 36 1.11 -6.12 14.45
N GLY A 37 1.71 -5.01 14.89
CA GLY A 37 1.69 -3.74 14.19
C GLY A 37 0.42 -2.91 14.31
N ARG A 38 0.47 -1.71 13.74
CA ARG A 38 -0.63 -0.75 13.69
C ARG A 38 -0.90 -0.36 12.25
N TRP A 39 -2.17 -0.24 11.89
CA TRP A 39 -2.55 0.31 10.60
C TRP A 39 -2.16 1.78 10.50
N GLY A 40 -1.49 2.12 9.42
CA GLY A 40 -1.25 3.49 9.00
C GLY A 40 -2.52 4.19 8.52
N ARG A 41 -2.34 5.39 7.98
CA ARG A 41 -3.42 6.09 7.27
C ARG A 41 -3.61 5.48 5.89
N MET A 42 -4.85 5.47 5.39
CA MET A 42 -5.09 5.21 3.98
C MET A 42 -4.49 6.37 3.17
N GLU A 43 -3.63 6.05 2.21
CA GLU A 43 -3.13 7.00 1.23
C GLU A 43 -3.70 6.64 -0.13
N ASN A 44 -4.35 7.60 -0.77
CA ASN A 44 -5.04 7.41 -2.05
C ASN A 44 -4.25 8.05 -3.17
N CYS A 45 -4.30 7.44 -4.35
CA CYS A 45 -4.03 8.13 -5.58
C CYS A 45 -5.03 9.29 -5.75
N SER A 46 -4.56 10.36 -6.40
CA SER A 46 -5.36 11.46 -6.90
C SER A 46 -6.47 10.94 -7.81
N GLN A 47 -7.58 11.67 -7.86
CA GLN A 47 -8.78 11.24 -8.59
C GLN A 47 -8.47 10.93 -10.06
N GLY A 48 -8.94 9.77 -10.53
CA GLY A 48 -8.75 9.29 -11.89
C GLY A 48 -7.40 8.60 -12.15
N LEU A 49 -6.52 8.51 -11.15
CA LEU A 49 -5.28 7.73 -11.23
C LEU A 49 -5.45 6.37 -10.55
N PHE A 50 -4.77 5.36 -11.12
CA PHE A 50 -4.77 4.00 -10.61
C PHE A 50 -3.34 3.51 -10.42
N VAL A 51 -3.17 2.47 -9.61
CA VAL A 51 -1.86 1.86 -9.40
C VAL A 51 -1.40 1.19 -10.69
N THR A 52 -0.26 1.60 -11.22
CA THR A 52 0.35 1.03 -12.44
C THR A 52 1.67 0.33 -12.14
N ALA A 53 2.31 0.67 -11.02
CA ALA A 53 3.54 0.02 -10.58
C ALA A 53 3.66 0.01 -9.06
N PHE A 54 4.60 -0.79 -8.55
CA PHE A 54 4.87 -0.88 -7.13
C PHE A 54 6.36 -1.14 -6.83
N GLN A 55 6.76 -0.81 -5.62
CA GLN A 55 8.05 -1.17 -5.03
C GLN A 55 7.83 -1.75 -3.64
N VAL A 56 8.75 -2.64 -3.26
CA VAL A 56 8.87 -3.15 -1.90
C VAL A 56 10.13 -2.58 -1.25
N LYS A 57 10.09 -2.33 0.06
CA LYS A 57 11.23 -1.92 0.89
C LYS A 57 11.63 -3.08 1.79
N VAL A 58 12.90 -3.42 1.81
CA VAL A 58 13.45 -4.60 2.54
C VAL A 58 14.87 -4.31 2.98
N GLU A 59 15.35 -4.98 4.01
CA GLU A 59 16.78 -4.99 4.32
C GLU A 59 17.52 -5.91 3.33
N GLY A 60 18.65 -5.42 2.82
CA GLY A 60 19.44 -6.18 1.85
C GLY A 60 20.41 -7.13 2.53
N LYS A 61 20.79 -8.21 1.83
CA LYS A 61 21.78 -9.26 2.20
C LYS A 61 23.15 -8.81 2.73
N HIS A 62 23.42 -7.50 2.81
CA HIS A 62 24.71 -6.93 3.23
C HIS A 62 24.74 -6.41 4.67
N SER A 63 23.64 -6.47 5.42
CA SER A 63 23.70 -6.36 6.88
C SER A 63 24.19 -7.69 7.46
N ILE A 64 25.02 -7.63 8.49
CA ILE A 64 25.51 -8.79 9.27
C ILE A 64 24.37 -9.33 10.18
N VAL A 65 23.13 -8.94 9.89
CA VAL A 65 21.92 -8.98 10.71
C VAL A 65 20.77 -9.34 9.76
N ASP A 66 19.88 -10.17 10.28
CA ASP A 66 18.88 -11.01 9.61
C ASP A 66 18.23 -10.44 8.33
N ASP A 67 17.94 -11.33 7.37
CA ASP A 67 17.11 -11.02 6.20
C ASP A 67 15.70 -10.68 6.71
N THR A 68 15.45 -9.44 7.09
CA THR A 68 14.15 -9.02 7.62
C THR A 68 13.12 -8.92 6.49
N GLY A 69 11.85 -9.20 6.82
CA GLY A 69 10.75 -9.15 5.88
C GLY A 69 10.53 -7.77 5.25
N LEU A 70 9.41 -7.62 4.54
CA LEU A 70 8.98 -6.34 4.01
C LEU A 70 8.92 -5.30 5.13
N ASN A 71 9.53 -4.15 4.87
CA ASN A 71 9.48 -2.97 5.70
C ASN A 71 8.54 -1.91 5.11
N GLY A 72 8.14 -2.03 3.85
CA GLY A 72 7.26 -1.05 3.23
C GLY A 72 6.83 -1.44 1.83
N VAL A 73 5.74 -0.83 1.38
CA VAL A 73 5.24 -0.92 0.02
C VAL A 73 5.02 0.50 -0.48
N ARG A 74 5.37 0.74 -1.74
CA ARG A 74 5.07 1.97 -2.46
C ARG A 74 4.27 1.60 -3.70
N PHE A 75 3.13 2.24 -3.88
CA PHE A 75 2.40 2.20 -5.15
C PHE A 75 2.68 3.48 -5.94
N TYR A 76 2.79 3.33 -7.25
CA TYR A 76 2.90 4.40 -8.21
C TYR A 76 1.58 4.57 -8.93
N CYS A 77 1.05 5.79 -8.92
CA CYS A 77 -0.24 6.11 -9.49
C CYS A 77 -0.05 6.76 -10.87
N GLY A 78 -0.75 6.21 -11.86
CA GLY A 78 -0.66 6.58 -13.26
C GLY A 78 -2.02 6.52 -13.94
N THR A 79 -2.10 7.11 -15.13
CA THR A 79 -3.23 6.86 -16.03
C THR A 79 -2.97 5.56 -16.79
N PRO A 80 -3.99 4.73 -17.07
CA PRO A 80 -3.85 3.60 -17.97
C PRO A 80 -3.51 4.12 -19.37
N THR A 81 -2.26 4.04 -19.80
CA THR A 81 -1.87 4.35 -21.18
C THR A 81 -2.07 3.11 -22.04
N THR A 82 -3.07 3.12 -22.92
CA THR A 82 -3.15 2.19 -24.07
C THR A 82 -2.36 2.70 -25.28
N LEU A 83 -1.63 3.80 -25.13
CA LEU A 83 -0.92 4.47 -26.21
C LEU A 83 0.57 4.42 -25.90
N GLU A 84 1.28 3.55 -26.60
CA GLU A 84 2.69 3.75 -26.87
C GLU A 84 2.80 5.12 -27.56
N ASP A 85 3.38 6.11 -26.88
CA ASP A 85 3.81 7.31 -27.57
C ASP A 85 5.04 6.96 -28.44
N GLU A 86 5.26 7.72 -29.52
CA GLU A 86 6.40 7.55 -30.43
C GLU A 86 7.78 7.71 -29.72
N ALA A 87 7.77 8.09 -28.44
CA ALA A 87 8.94 8.23 -27.57
C ALA A 87 9.24 6.97 -26.72
N GLY A 88 8.37 5.95 -26.71
CA GLY A 88 8.59 4.72 -25.96
C GLY A 88 8.52 4.90 -24.43
N GLN A 89 7.83 5.95 -23.95
CA GLN A 89 7.72 6.25 -22.53
C GLN A 89 6.44 5.58 -21.99
N SER A 90 6.60 4.40 -21.37
CA SER A 90 5.47 3.50 -21.10
C SER A 90 4.47 3.97 -20.03
N TYR A 91 4.74 4.99 -19.22
CA TYR A 91 3.78 5.57 -18.26
C TYR A 91 4.12 7.02 -17.92
N LEU A 92 3.10 7.87 -17.71
CA LEU A 92 3.27 9.06 -16.89
C LEU A 92 2.93 8.68 -15.46
N THR A 93 3.96 8.36 -14.68
CA THR A 93 3.85 8.23 -13.23
C THR A 93 3.73 9.63 -12.64
N TRP A 94 2.58 9.94 -12.03
CA TRP A 94 2.32 11.29 -11.52
C TRP A 94 2.68 11.45 -10.05
N GLU A 95 2.51 10.37 -9.27
CA GLU A 95 2.74 10.38 -7.83
C GLU A 95 2.99 8.97 -7.29
N ASN A 96 3.31 8.88 -6.00
CA ASN A 96 3.39 7.62 -5.28
C ASN A 96 2.80 7.75 -3.88
N VAL A 97 2.29 6.63 -3.38
CA VAL A 97 1.67 6.48 -2.05
C VAL A 97 2.27 5.27 -1.34
N THR A 98 2.40 5.33 -0.02
CA THR A 98 3.08 4.28 0.76
C THR A 98 2.32 3.83 2.01
N SER A 99 1.47 4.68 2.59
CA SER A 99 0.98 4.54 3.96
C SER A 99 2.15 4.50 4.97
N SER A 100 2.04 3.73 6.05
CA SER A 100 3.13 3.54 7.01
C SER A 100 4.29 2.73 6.43
N VAL A 101 5.52 3.17 6.71
CA VAL A 101 6.75 2.54 6.24
C VAL A 101 7.69 2.33 7.42
N GLY A 102 8.26 1.13 7.53
CA GLY A 102 9.29 0.76 8.48
C GLY A 102 10.58 1.55 8.28
N LEU A 103 11.34 1.72 9.36
CA LEU A 103 12.53 2.59 9.37
C LEU A 103 13.63 2.04 8.46
N PHE A 104 13.83 0.73 8.49
CA PHE A 104 15.00 0.10 7.89
C PHE A 104 14.77 -0.35 6.44
N GLY A 105 15.86 -0.80 5.82
CA GLY A 105 15.87 -1.30 4.45
C GLY A 105 15.99 -0.25 3.35
N HIS A 106 16.05 -0.75 2.12
CA HIS A 106 16.12 0.03 0.88
C HIS A 106 14.94 -0.32 -0.03
N TRP A 107 14.52 0.65 -0.84
CA TRP A 107 13.52 0.40 -1.88
C TRP A 107 14.16 -0.39 -3.02
N GLY A 108 13.52 -1.50 -3.40
CA GLY A 108 13.94 -2.35 -4.51
C GLY A 108 13.58 -1.80 -5.88
N HIS A 109 13.49 -2.70 -6.87
CA HIS A 109 13.16 -2.32 -8.24
C HIS A 109 11.68 -1.94 -8.39
N VAL A 110 11.39 -1.01 -9.30
CA VAL A 110 10.00 -0.68 -9.67
C VAL A 110 9.43 -1.80 -10.54
N ASN A 111 8.36 -2.42 -10.07
CA ASN A 111 7.68 -3.51 -10.73
C ASN A 111 6.41 -2.97 -11.39
N ASN A 112 6.30 -3.09 -12.71
CA ASN A 112 5.26 -2.41 -13.49
C ASN A 112 4.23 -3.41 -14.02
N CYS A 113 2.96 -3.02 -13.99
CA CYS A 113 1.95 -3.59 -14.88
C CYS A 113 2.04 -2.91 -16.24
N THR A 114 1.83 -3.65 -17.34
CA THR A 114 1.61 -3.03 -18.67
C THR A 114 0.33 -2.18 -18.70
N THR A 115 -0.59 -2.49 -17.79
CA THR A 115 -1.88 -1.84 -17.60
C THR A 115 -1.97 -1.21 -16.21
N TYR A 116 -2.99 -1.56 -15.43
CA TYR A 116 -3.18 -1.15 -14.04
C TYR A 116 -3.38 -2.37 -13.15
N ALA A 117 -3.14 -2.21 -11.86
CA ALA A 117 -3.31 -3.24 -10.87
C ALA A 117 -4.78 -3.38 -10.45
N VAL A 118 -5.23 -4.61 -10.28
CA VAL A 118 -6.61 -4.99 -9.94
C VAL A 118 -6.71 -5.84 -8.67
N GLY A 119 -5.57 -6.09 -8.02
CA GLY A 119 -5.51 -6.91 -6.82
C GLY A 119 -4.09 -7.21 -6.39
N PHE A 120 -3.96 -7.93 -5.29
CA PHE A 120 -2.69 -8.39 -4.77
C PHE A 120 -2.81 -9.75 -4.08
N ASP A 121 -1.68 -10.37 -3.79
CA ASP A 121 -1.54 -11.50 -2.88
C ASP A 121 -0.32 -11.25 -1.99
N LEU A 122 -0.48 -11.34 -0.67
CA LEU A 122 0.56 -11.06 0.30
C LEU A 122 1.20 -12.38 0.72
N GLU A 123 2.52 -12.47 0.62
CA GLU A 123 3.28 -13.60 1.16
C GLU A 123 3.67 -13.30 2.59
N VAL A 124 3.39 -14.25 3.49
CA VAL A 124 3.67 -14.15 4.92
C VAL A 124 4.25 -15.46 5.41
N GLN A 125 4.98 -15.43 6.52
CA GLN A 125 5.30 -16.65 7.24
C GLN A 125 4.12 -17.06 8.11
N GLU A 126 3.65 -18.31 7.97
CA GLU A 126 2.61 -18.81 8.86
C GLU A 126 3.17 -19.01 10.28
N PRO A 127 2.35 -18.79 11.34
CA PRO A 127 2.81 -18.88 12.71
C PRO A 127 3.50 -20.21 13.02
N GLN A 128 4.77 -20.17 13.47
CA GLN A 128 5.57 -21.38 13.70
C GLN A 128 5.40 -21.96 15.12
N GLY A 129 4.38 -21.50 15.84
CA GLY A 129 4.04 -21.90 17.21
C GLY A 129 4.35 -20.81 18.25
N LYS A 130 3.91 -21.02 19.49
CA LYS A 130 3.86 -20.02 20.58
C LYS A 130 5.20 -19.36 20.98
N TYR A 131 6.33 -19.85 20.47
CA TYR A 131 7.68 -19.49 20.95
C TYR A 131 8.68 -19.24 19.81
N LYS A 132 8.20 -18.94 18.61
CA LYS A 132 9.06 -18.61 17.46
C LYS A 132 8.63 -17.26 16.90
N ASP A 133 9.62 -16.48 16.49
CA ASP A 133 9.41 -15.18 15.88
C ASP A 133 8.71 -15.39 14.54
N ASP A 134 7.53 -14.81 14.41
CA ASP A 134 6.79 -14.84 13.15
C ASP A 134 7.41 -13.80 12.23
N ILE A 135 8.00 -14.22 11.11
CA ILE A 135 8.39 -13.27 10.06
C ILE A 135 7.10 -12.61 9.57
N GLY A 136 7.10 -11.27 9.52
CA GLY A 136 5.99 -10.49 8.96
C GLY A 136 5.75 -10.81 7.47
N ALA A 137 5.25 -9.84 6.71
CA ALA A 137 5.13 -10.00 5.27
C ALA A 137 6.52 -10.19 4.65
N SER A 138 6.67 -11.15 3.74
CA SER A 138 7.94 -11.49 3.09
C SER A 138 8.00 -11.02 1.65
N ASN A 139 6.87 -11.00 0.95
CA ASN A 139 6.79 -10.51 -0.43
C ASN A 139 5.37 -10.04 -0.77
N LEU A 140 5.25 -9.29 -1.87
CA LEU A 140 3.98 -8.85 -2.43
C LEU A 140 3.90 -9.27 -3.89
N LYS A 141 2.77 -9.86 -4.27
CA LYS A 141 2.41 -10.13 -5.66
C LYS A 141 1.29 -9.19 -6.07
N VAL A 142 1.46 -8.46 -7.16
CA VAL A 142 0.43 -7.57 -7.72
C VAL A 142 -0.18 -8.21 -8.96
N LEU A 143 -1.50 -8.18 -9.06
CA LEU A 143 -2.27 -8.70 -10.19
C LEU A 143 -2.62 -7.55 -11.13
N CYS A 144 -2.23 -7.66 -12.39
CA CYS A 144 -2.51 -6.68 -13.42
C CYS A 144 -3.80 -7.00 -14.19
N ALA A 145 -4.39 -6.00 -14.82
CA ALA A 145 -5.64 -6.13 -15.58
C ALA A 145 -5.48 -7.01 -16.83
N ASP A 146 -4.30 -7.00 -17.44
CA ASP A 146 -3.89 -7.88 -18.55
C ASP A 146 -3.66 -9.36 -18.16
N GLY A 147 -3.81 -9.68 -16.87
CA GLY A 147 -3.63 -11.04 -16.35
C GLY A 147 -2.22 -11.34 -15.86
N ALA A 148 -1.24 -10.43 -16.03
CA ALA A 148 0.08 -10.61 -15.46
C ALA A 148 0.02 -10.61 -13.92
N GLN A 149 0.92 -11.38 -13.30
CA GLN A 149 1.11 -11.40 -11.85
C GLN A 149 2.59 -11.13 -11.58
N ILE A 150 2.86 -10.00 -10.93
CA ILE A 150 4.22 -9.49 -10.76
C ILE A 150 4.59 -9.59 -9.28
N GLU A 151 5.64 -10.35 -8.99
CA GLU A 151 6.21 -10.46 -7.64
C GLU A 151 7.15 -9.28 -7.35
N GLY A 152 7.25 -8.89 -6.08
CA GLY A 152 8.19 -7.88 -5.64
C GLY A 152 9.63 -8.35 -5.78
N TYR A 153 10.44 -7.58 -6.52
CA TYR A 153 11.87 -7.82 -6.67
C TYR A 153 12.70 -6.74 -5.96
N PHE A 154 13.72 -7.19 -5.21
CA PHE A 154 14.65 -6.28 -4.55
C PHE A 154 15.87 -5.97 -5.41
N ASN A 155 16.45 -6.95 -6.11
CA ASN A 155 17.67 -6.79 -6.93
C ASN A 155 17.55 -7.50 -8.27
N ASN A 156 17.87 -6.84 -9.41
CA ASN A 156 18.11 -7.47 -10.73
C ASN A 156 17.19 -8.66 -11.14
N GLY A 157 15.90 -8.63 -10.76
CA GLY A 157 14.95 -9.71 -11.04
C GLY A 157 14.98 -10.91 -10.07
N GLU A 158 15.77 -10.83 -9.00
CA GLU A 158 15.80 -11.77 -7.89
C GLU A 158 14.80 -11.35 -6.80
N GLY A 159 13.88 -12.25 -6.49
CA GLY A 159 12.96 -12.15 -5.35
C GLY A 159 13.63 -12.67 -4.08
N HIS A 160 13.00 -12.43 -2.93
CA HIS A 160 13.46 -13.04 -1.68
C HIS A 160 13.08 -14.52 -1.64
N LYS A 161 13.94 -15.34 -1.05
CA LYS A 161 13.65 -16.76 -0.79
C LYS A 161 13.66 -16.96 0.72
N PHE A 162 12.49 -16.85 1.32
CA PHE A 162 12.27 -17.18 2.72
C PHE A 162 11.83 -18.63 2.86
N HIS A 163 12.12 -19.24 4.02
CA HIS A 163 11.63 -20.56 4.35
C HIS A 163 10.29 -20.47 5.11
N ASN A 164 9.39 -21.41 4.84
CA ASN A 164 8.08 -21.54 5.48
C ASN A 164 7.13 -20.34 5.27
N VAL A 165 7.29 -19.63 4.15
CA VAL A 165 6.37 -18.57 3.73
C VAL A 165 5.37 -19.09 2.70
N SER A 166 4.19 -18.49 2.66
CA SER A 166 3.19 -18.78 1.65
C SER A 166 2.31 -17.56 1.37
N TYR A 167 1.78 -17.51 0.15
CA TYR A 167 0.78 -16.52 -0.23
C TYR A 167 -0.53 -16.78 0.50
N THR A 168 -1.08 -15.72 1.09
CA THR A 168 -2.29 -15.74 1.93
C THR A 168 -3.58 -15.89 1.13
N GLY A 169 -3.52 -15.67 -0.18
CA GLY A 169 -4.65 -15.82 -1.09
C GLY A 169 -5.04 -14.49 -1.73
N VAL A 170 -5.30 -14.57 -3.04
CA VAL A 170 -5.60 -13.42 -3.90
C VAL A 170 -6.76 -12.58 -3.37
N GLN A 171 -6.48 -11.29 -3.24
CA GLN A 171 -7.43 -10.22 -2.99
C GLN A 171 -7.62 -9.44 -4.28
N ARG A 172 -8.84 -9.40 -4.84
CA ARG A 172 -9.12 -8.78 -6.13
C ARG A 172 -10.26 -7.78 -6.03
N CYS A 173 -10.10 -6.63 -6.66
CA CYS A 173 -11.18 -5.67 -6.82
C CYS A 173 -12.35 -6.28 -7.61
N PRO A 174 -13.59 -5.80 -7.38
CA PRO A 174 -14.74 -6.13 -8.22
C PRO A 174 -14.49 -5.77 -9.70
N THR A 175 -15.24 -6.41 -10.60
CA THR A 175 -15.22 -6.04 -12.02
C THR A 175 -15.54 -4.55 -12.21
N GLY A 176 -14.74 -3.86 -13.03
CA GLY A 176 -14.88 -2.42 -13.26
C GLY A 176 -14.11 -1.53 -12.28
N TYR A 177 -13.31 -2.11 -11.38
CA TYR A 177 -12.51 -1.39 -10.41
C TYR A 177 -11.01 -1.71 -10.56
N ALA A 178 -10.17 -0.79 -10.09
CA ALA A 178 -8.72 -0.93 -10.01
C ALA A 178 -8.18 -0.40 -8.68
N LEU A 179 -6.97 -0.81 -8.31
CA LEU A 179 -6.31 -0.30 -7.11
C LEU A 179 -6.04 1.20 -7.25
N CYS A 180 -6.35 1.97 -6.22
CA CYS A 180 -6.19 3.43 -6.18
C CYS A 180 -5.76 3.95 -4.80
N GLY A 181 -5.33 3.08 -3.89
CA GLY A 181 -4.88 3.49 -2.57
C GLY A 181 -4.34 2.32 -1.77
N ILE A 182 -3.58 2.64 -0.72
CA ILE A 182 -2.89 1.68 0.14
C ILE A 182 -2.99 2.08 1.61
N LYS A 183 -3.13 1.06 2.45
CA LYS A 183 -2.99 1.12 3.90
C LYS A 183 -2.11 -0.04 4.33
N THR A 184 -1.08 0.20 5.14
CA THR A 184 -0.17 -0.84 5.61
C THR A 184 -0.26 -1.00 7.12
N LYS A 185 -0.11 -2.22 7.63
CA LYS A 185 0.00 -2.54 9.06
C LYS A 185 1.47 -2.74 9.35
N VAL A 186 2.08 -1.84 10.11
CA VAL A 186 3.52 -1.86 10.40
C VAL A 186 3.73 -1.90 11.90
N GLU A 187 4.61 -2.79 12.36
CA GLU A 187 5.13 -2.77 13.72
C GLU A 187 6.15 -1.66 13.85
N ILE A 188 5.89 -0.71 14.74
CA ILE A 188 6.76 0.44 14.95
C ILE A 188 7.88 0.01 15.89
N TYR A 189 9.12 0.33 15.53
CA TYR A 189 10.30 0.08 16.33
C TYR A 189 10.08 0.51 17.79
N GLN A 190 10.26 -0.44 18.72
CA GLN A 190 10.28 -0.14 20.14
C GLN A 190 11.72 -0.26 20.63
N VAL A 191 12.19 0.72 21.40
CA VAL A 191 13.59 0.89 21.85
C VAL A 191 14.17 -0.37 22.56
N LEU A 192 13.32 -1.31 22.98
CA LEU A 192 13.69 -2.56 23.65
C LEU A 192 12.98 -3.81 23.04
N GLY A 193 12.59 -3.78 21.75
CA GLY A 193 11.91 -4.88 21.07
C GLY A 193 12.38 -5.09 19.63
N ASP A 194 11.88 -6.14 18.99
CA ASP A 194 12.26 -6.57 17.63
C ASP A 194 12.01 -5.49 16.56
N ASP A 195 12.68 -5.66 15.42
CA ASP A 195 12.77 -4.68 14.35
C ASP A 195 11.41 -4.33 13.71
N THR A 196 11.33 -3.09 13.21
CA THR A 196 10.18 -2.57 12.45
C THR A 196 9.85 -3.50 11.28
N GLY A 197 8.60 -3.95 11.13
CA GLY A 197 8.20 -4.85 10.04
C GLY A 197 6.78 -4.63 9.53
N LEU A 198 6.58 -4.75 8.22
CA LEU A 198 5.25 -4.78 7.59
C LEU A 198 4.62 -6.13 7.88
N ASN A 199 3.41 -6.11 8.41
CA ASN A 199 2.66 -7.30 8.82
C ASN A 199 1.44 -7.55 7.90
N ASN A 200 0.84 -6.49 7.35
CA ASN A 200 -0.34 -6.63 6.51
C ASN A 200 -0.52 -5.43 5.56
N ILE A 201 -1.36 -5.59 4.54
CA ILE A 201 -1.74 -4.58 3.55
C ILE A 201 -3.26 -4.63 3.29
N ALA A 202 -3.85 -3.45 3.19
CA ALA A 202 -5.16 -3.24 2.60
C ALA A 202 -5.01 -2.27 1.42
N ALA A 203 -5.82 -2.43 0.39
CA ALA A 203 -5.83 -1.55 -0.76
C ALA A 203 -7.25 -1.08 -1.07
N LYS A 204 -7.37 0.17 -1.50
CA LYS A 204 -8.63 0.75 -1.96
C LYS A 204 -8.81 0.45 -3.44
N CYS A 205 -10.03 0.06 -3.81
CA CYS A 205 -10.49 -0.11 -5.17
C CYS A 205 -11.35 1.09 -5.57
N CYS A 206 -11.03 1.74 -6.69
CA CYS A 206 -11.81 2.85 -7.27
C CYS A 206 -12.42 2.43 -8.61
N SER A 207 -13.53 3.07 -8.99
CA SER A 207 -14.22 2.76 -10.23
C SER A 207 -13.41 3.25 -11.42
N LEU A 208 -13.31 2.44 -12.47
CA LEU A 208 -12.70 2.85 -13.74
C LEU A 208 -13.51 3.95 -14.45
N THR A 209 -14.75 4.20 -14.04
CA THR A 209 -15.56 5.33 -14.54
C THR A 209 -15.15 6.68 -13.96
N ASP A 210 -14.28 6.69 -12.94
CA ASP A 210 -13.82 7.93 -12.30
C ASP A 210 -12.71 8.64 -13.10
N VAL A 211 -12.35 8.09 -14.26
CA VAL A 211 -11.45 8.75 -15.22
C VAL A 211 -12.15 9.98 -15.77
N ILE A 212 -11.61 11.16 -15.46
CA ILE A 212 -12.06 12.41 -16.07
C ILE A 212 -11.74 12.32 -17.58
N PRO A 213 -12.75 12.37 -18.48
CA PRO A 213 -12.46 12.45 -19.90
C PRO A 213 -11.69 13.74 -20.14
N ILE A 214 -10.44 13.62 -20.62
CA ILE A 214 -9.71 14.74 -21.20
C ILE A 214 -10.60 15.21 -22.35
N ILE A 215 -11.27 16.36 -22.15
CA ILE A 215 -12.10 16.95 -23.20
C ILE A 215 -11.17 17.17 -24.39
N ALA A 216 -11.40 16.41 -25.46
CA ALA A 216 -10.79 16.66 -26.75
C ALA A 216 -11.26 18.06 -27.18
N GLY A 217 -10.37 19.03 -27.06
CA GLY A 217 -10.50 20.36 -27.65
C GLY A 217 -10.07 20.36 -29.10
#